data_AF-I4EX29-F1
#
_entry.id   AF-I4EX29-F1
#
_cell.length_a   1.000
_cell.length_b   1.000
_cell.length_c   1.000
_cell.angle_alpha   90.00
_cell.angle_beta   90.00
_cell.angle_gamma   90.00
#
_symmetry.space_group_name_H-M   'P 1'
#
loop_
_entity.id
_entity.type
_entity.pdbx_description
1 polymer ?
#
loop_
_entity_poly.entity_id
_entity_poly.type
_entity_poly.pdbx_seq_one_letter_code
_entity_poly.pdbx_strand_id
1 'polypeptide(L)'
;MALDEPALRRMSNRELDALFRRSPAGEVPRGRLPGTALLFPGSPVCGPLARLVRLLVWQGKQTESSGRSLRNVVGPLRTRAIRALLCHDRSWVDGKRCVLIDYSTTSRVAHMVRDEVRLVSPSLYLGVVWTWRRRVGWFALRQQQP
;
A
#
# COMPACT_ATOMS: atom_id res chain seq x y z
N MET A 1 11.29 10.21 18.31
CA MET A 1 10.98 8.78 18.10
C MET A 1 10.75 8.55 16.62
N ALA A 2 11.41 7.56 16.02
CA ALA A 2 11.14 7.20 14.63
C ALA A 2 9.73 6.60 14.53
N LEU A 3 8.95 7.01 13.53
CA LEU A 3 7.63 6.44 13.28
C LEU A 3 7.79 4.97 12.83
N ASP A 4 7.07 4.06 13.48
CA ASP A 4 7.10 2.62 13.21
C ASP A 4 5.72 2.07 12.82
N GLU A 5 5.69 0.83 12.36
CA GLU A 5 4.45 0.18 11.91
C GLU A 5 3.40 0.01 13.03
N PRO A 6 3.76 -0.36 14.28
CA PRO A 6 2.83 -0.35 15.40
C PRO A 6 2.20 1.02 15.68
N ALA A 7 2.95 2.12 15.55
CA ALA A 7 2.40 3.46 15.70
C ALA A 7 1.35 3.76 14.62
N LEU A 8 1.60 3.40 13.36
CA LEU A 8 0.62 3.56 12.28
C LEU A 8 -0.69 2.81 12.54
N ARG A 9 -0.62 1.62 13.14
CA ARG A 9 -1.82 0.81 13.47
C ARG A 9 -2.70 1.45 14.55
N ARG A 10 -2.12 2.27 15.42
CA ARG A 10 -2.83 2.97 16.49
C ARG A 10 -3.44 4.31 16.05
N MET A 11 -3.06 4.81 14.87
CA MET A 11 -3.58 6.05 14.32
C MET A 11 -4.99 5.88 13.79
N SER A 12 -5.83 6.88 14.04
CA SER A 12 -7.13 7.05 13.42
C SER A 12 -7.01 7.37 11.92
N ASN A 13 -8.12 7.23 11.19
CA ASN A 13 -8.17 7.60 9.77
C ASN A 13 -7.78 9.06 9.51
N ARG A 14 -8.12 9.98 10.42
CA ARG A 14 -7.75 11.40 10.29
C ARG A 14 -6.26 11.62 10.48
N GLU A 15 -5.65 10.92 11.43
CA GLU A 15 -4.21 10.99 11.68
C GLU A 15 -3.41 10.39 10.53
N LEU A 16 -3.85 9.25 9.98
CA LEU A 16 -3.25 8.64 8.79
C LEU A 16 -3.37 9.54 7.56
N ASP A 17 -4.53 10.17 7.35
CA ASP A 17 -4.74 11.14 6.26
C ASP A 17 -3.83 12.35 6.40
N ALA A 18 -3.75 12.95 7.60
CA ALA A 18 -2.88 14.07 7.87
C ALA A 18 -1.39 13.70 7.70
N LEU A 19 -0.99 12.51 8.16
CA LEU A 19 0.35 11.97 7.97
C LEU A 19 0.68 11.78 6.49
N PHE A 20 -0.24 11.20 5.70
CA PHE A 20 -0.02 11.01 4.27
C PHE A 20 0.16 12.34 3.54
N ARG A 21 -0.65 13.36 3.86
CA ARG A 21 -0.59 14.70 3.23
C ARG A 21 0.69 15.49 3.52
N ARG A 22 1.30 15.27 4.69
CA ARG A 22 2.57 15.91 5.08
C ARG A 22 3.80 15.16 4.61
N SER A 23 3.65 13.89 4.25
CA SER A 23 4.76 13.05 3.82
C SER A 23 5.18 13.29 2.37
N PRO A 24 6.48 13.18 2.05
CA PRO A 24 6.94 13.21 0.67
C PRO A 24 6.60 11.90 -0.07
N ALA A 25 6.61 11.93 -1.41
CA ALA A 25 6.52 10.72 -2.22
C ALA A 25 7.61 9.69 -1.84
N GLY A 26 8.82 10.18 -1.55
CA GLY A 26 10.01 9.35 -1.36
C GLY A 26 10.51 8.80 -2.70
N GLU A 27 11.47 7.89 -2.62
CA GLU A 27 11.91 7.13 -3.77
C GLU A 27 10.92 6.00 -4.08
N VAL A 28 10.97 5.51 -5.33
CA VAL A 28 10.26 4.29 -5.69
C VAL A 28 10.86 3.12 -4.89
N PRO A 29 10.06 2.44 -4.04
CA PRO A 29 10.59 1.40 -3.18
C PRO A 29 11.13 0.23 -4.02
N ARG A 30 12.23 -0.37 -3.57
CA ARG A 30 12.88 -1.53 -4.21
C ARG A 30 13.06 -2.67 -3.21
N GLY A 31 13.10 -3.91 -3.72
CA GLY A 31 13.28 -5.12 -2.95
C GLY A 31 11.97 -5.70 -2.41
N ARG A 32 12.06 -6.34 -1.25
CA ARG A 32 10.91 -6.96 -0.58
C ARG A 32 10.20 -5.92 0.30
N LEU A 33 8.89 -5.82 0.12
CA LEU A 33 8.02 -4.88 0.80
C LEU A 33 6.92 -5.65 1.56
N PRO A 34 7.21 -6.23 2.74
CA PRO A 34 6.16 -6.76 3.59
C PRO A 34 5.07 -5.71 3.82
N GLY A 35 3.83 -6.12 3.61
CA GLY A 35 2.67 -5.24 3.65
C GLY A 35 1.79 -5.53 4.84
N THR A 36 1.29 -4.47 5.45
CA THR A 36 0.32 -4.53 6.55
C THR A 36 -0.91 -3.73 6.18
N ALA A 37 -2.06 -4.39 6.13
CA ALA A 37 -3.32 -3.72 5.87
C ALA A 37 -3.79 -2.95 7.12
N LEU A 38 -3.93 -1.63 6.99
CA LEU A 38 -4.47 -0.70 8.00
C LEU A 38 -5.94 -0.42 7.67
N LEU A 39 -6.75 -1.48 7.64
CA LEU A 39 -8.17 -1.40 7.32
C LEU A 39 -8.92 -0.87 8.55
N PHE A 40 -9.66 0.23 8.36
CA PHE A 40 -10.62 0.82 9.30
C PHE A 40 -10.19 0.79 10.79
N PRO A 41 -9.26 1.65 11.23
CA PRO A 41 -9.07 1.89 12.65
C PRO A 41 -10.39 2.45 13.24
N GLY A 42 -11.11 1.63 13.99
CA GLY A 42 -12.31 2.02 14.76
C GLY A 42 -13.70 1.61 14.25
N SER A 43 -13.87 0.66 13.32
CA SER A 43 -15.21 0.18 12.89
C SER A 43 -15.46 -1.29 13.23
N PRO A 44 -16.58 -1.66 13.92
CA PRO A 44 -16.90 -3.03 14.32
C PRO A 44 -17.46 -3.93 13.19
N VAL A 45 -17.72 -3.39 12.01
CA VAL A 45 -18.58 -4.07 11.00
C VAL A 45 -17.86 -5.10 10.12
N CYS A 46 -16.52 -5.22 10.15
CA CYS A 46 -15.81 -6.03 9.14
C CYS A 46 -14.87 -7.12 9.69
N GLY A 47 -15.15 -7.69 10.86
CA GLY A 47 -14.34 -8.78 11.44
C GLY A 47 -14.15 -10.01 10.51
N PRO A 48 -15.20 -10.55 9.87
CA PRO A 48 -15.07 -11.76 9.03
C PRO A 48 -14.47 -11.47 7.65
N LEU A 49 -14.93 -10.42 6.98
CA LEU A 49 -14.50 -10.07 5.62
C LEU A 49 -13.04 -9.58 5.57
N ALA A 50 -12.61 -8.78 6.56
CA ALA A 50 -11.23 -8.32 6.66
C ALA A 50 -10.25 -9.45 7.02
N ARG A 51 -10.70 -10.46 7.79
CA ARG A 51 -9.93 -11.70 8.04
C ARG A 51 -9.81 -12.54 6.78
N LEU A 52 -10.89 -12.70 6.01
CA LEU A 52 -10.88 -13.49 4.79
C LEU A 52 -9.98 -12.87 3.70
N VAL A 53 -9.99 -11.54 3.57
CA VAL A 53 -9.08 -10.78 2.69
C VAL A 53 -7.62 -10.85 3.18
N ARG A 54 -7.38 -10.78 4.50
CA ARG A 54 -6.03 -10.96 5.09
C ARG A 54 -5.47 -12.38 4.94
N LEU A 55 -6.32 -13.41 5.06
CA LEU A 55 -5.91 -14.82 4.97
C LEU A 55 -5.68 -15.27 3.52
N LEU A 56 -6.38 -14.69 2.54
CA LEU A 56 -6.37 -15.20 1.17
C LEU A 56 -5.65 -14.31 0.14
N VAL A 57 -5.43 -13.00 0.38
CA VAL A 57 -5.16 -12.09 -0.77
C VAL A 57 -3.89 -11.24 -0.69
N TRP A 58 -3.25 -10.99 0.47
CA TRP A 58 -2.11 -10.06 0.48
C TRP A 58 -1.05 -10.31 1.56
N GLN A 59 0.14 -10.78 1.16
CA GLN A 59 1.31 -10.96 2.04
C GLN A 59 2.38 -9.86 1.88
N GLY A 60 2.11 -8.87 1.04
CA GLY A 60 3.04 -7.80 0.70
C GLY A 60 3.40 -7.79 -0.78
N LYS A 61 4.45 -7.05 -1.09
CA LYS A 61 4.83 -6.68 -2.45
C LYS A 61 6.32 -6.98 -2.66
N GLN A 62 6.72 -7.39 -3.85
CA GLN A 62 8.13 -7.61 -4.18
C GLN A 62 8.45 -6.97 -5.53
N THR A 63 9.45 -6.11 -5.58
CA THR A 63 9.87 -5.52 -6.86
C THR A 63 10.64 -6.51 -7.71
N GLU A 64 10.47 -6.44 -9.03
CA GLU A 64 11.39 -7.09 -9.96
C GLU A 64 12.78 -6.44 -9.91
N SER A 65 13.79 -7.16 -10.35
CA SER A 65 15.19 -6.71 -10.43
C SER A 65 15.36 -5.43 -11.27
N SER A 66 14.44 -5.17 -12.20
CA SER A 66 14.40 -3.95 -13.02
C SER A 66 13.96 -2.70 -12.25
N GLY A 67 13.41 -2.82 -11.05
CA GLY A 67 12.95 -1.72 -10.21
C GLY A 67 11.74 -0.92 -10.75
N ARG A 68 11.20 -1.30 -11.93
CA ARG A 68 10.07 -0.62 -12.59
C ARG A 68 8.72 -1.28 -12.36
N SER A 69 8.72 -2.53 -11.92
CA SER A 69 7.48 -3.26 -11.65
C SER A 69 7.55 -4.01 -10.33
N LEU A 70 6.38 -4.18 -9.74
CA LEU A 70 6.17 -4.81 -8.45
C LEU A 70 5.17 -5.93 -8.63
N ARG A 71 5.46 -7.08 -8.01
CA ARG A 71 4.54 -8.20 -7.96
C ARG A 71 3.89 -8.27 -6.60
N ASN A 72 2.57 -8.33 -6.60
CA ASN A 72 1.81 -8.57 -5.40
C ASN A 72 1.94 -10.05 -5.01
N VAL A 73 2.34 -10.29 -3.77
CA VAL A 73 2.44 -11.64 -3.22
C VAL A 73 1.12 -11.93 -2.53
N VAL A 74 0.36 -12.86 -3.09
CA VAL A 74 -1.02 -13.17 -2.66
C VAL A 74 -1.12 -14.65 -2.27
N GLY A 75 -2.13 -15.00 -1.48
CA GLY A 75 -2.41 -16.39 -1.09
C GLY A 75 -1.47 -16.99 -0.03
N PRO A 76 -1.85 -18.13 0.59
CA PRO A 76 -1.07 -18.82 1.63
C PRO A 76 0.27 -19.36 1.11
N LEU A 77 0.35 -19.67 -0.19
CA LEU A 77 1.54 -20.19 -0.87
C LEU A 77 2.51 -19.10 -1.39
N ARG A 78 2.31 -17.82 -1.02
CA ARG A 78 3.15 -16.68 -1.48
C ARG A 78 3.29 -16.59 -3.00
N THR A 79 2.20 -16.81 -3.74
CA THR A 79 2.24 -16.77 -5.21
C THR A 79 2.39 -15.31 -5.69
N ARG A 80 3.34 -15.08 -6.59
CA ARG A 80 3.63 -13.75 -7.18
C ARG A 80 2.67 -13.47 -8.34
N ALA A 81 1.41 -13.15 -8.03
CA ALA A 81 0.34 -13.26 -9.02
C ALA A 81 0.09 -11.97 -9.84
N ILE A 82 0.21 -10.79 -9.23
CA ILE A 82 -0.26 -9.54 -9.88
C ILE A 82 0.91 -8.59 -10.07
N ARG A 83 1.35 -8.40 -11.32
CA ARG A 83 2.31 -7.34 -11.66
C ARG A 83 1.64 -5.98 -11.53
N ALA A 84 2.39 -4.95 -11.20
CA ALA A 84 1.97 -3.56 -11.16
C ALA A 84 3.17 -2.68 -11.53
N LEU A 85 2.92 -1.52 -12.13
CA LEU A 85 3.97 -0.55 -12.44
C LEU A 85 4.16 0.41 -11.28
N LEU A 86 5.41 0.75 -11.00
CA LEU A 86 5.75 1.77 -10.02
C LEU A 86 6.19 3.04 -10.74
N CYS A 87 5.49 4.14 -10.51
CA CYS A 87 5.84 5.44 -11.06
C CYS A 87 5.50 6.56 -10.09
N HIS A 88 5.97 7.77 -10.35
CA HIS A 88 5.48 8.94 -9.65
C HIS A 88 4.25 9.50 -10.37
N ASP A 89 3.22 9.84 -9.60
CA ASP A 89 2.01 10.47 -10.12
C ASP A 89 1.47 11.47 -9.07
N ARG A 90 0.39 12.18 -9.42
CA ARG A 90 -0.35 13.04 -8.50
C ARG A 90 -1.32 12.20 -7.68
N SER A 91 -1.30 12.39 -6.36
CA SER A 91 -2.21 11.71 -5.45
C SER A 91 -3.65 12.20 -5.60
N TRP A 92 -4.61 11.29 -5.53
CA TRP A 92 -6.02 11.62 -5.41
C TRP A 92 -6.41 12.19 -4.04
N VAL A 93 -5.53 12.10 -3.04
CA VAL A 93 -5.77 12.65 -1.69
C VAL A 93 -5.63 14.17 -1.67
N ASP A 94 -4.56 14.70 -2.27
CA ASP A 94 -4.20 16.12 -2.14
C ASP A 94 -3.56 16.74 -3.41
N GLY A 95 -3.48 15.98 -4.52
CA GLY A 95 -2.86 16.42 -5.76
C GLY A 95 -1.32 16.49 -5.75
N LYS A 96 -0.66 16.25 -4.60
CA LYS A 96 0.81 16.28 -4.50
C LYS A 96 1.41 14.95 -4.99
N ARG A 97 2.71 14.97 -5.26
CA ARG A 97 3.46 13.80 -5.75
C ARG A 97 3.33 12.61 -4.79
N CYS A 98 3.06 11.42 -5.32
CA CYS A 98 3.12 10.14 -4.62
C CYS A 98 3.81 9.10 -5.50
N VAL A 99 4.15 7.96 -4.92
CA VAL A 99 4.49 6.77 -5.69
C VAL A 99 3.18 6.04 -5.98
N LEU A 100 2.82 5.95 -7.25
CA LEU A 100 1.68 5.20 -7.75
C LEU A 100 2.08 3.74 -7.99
N ILE A 101 1.22 2.83 -7.54
CA ILE A 101 1.26 1.41 -7.88
C ILE A 101 0.07 1.17 -8.81
N ASP A 102 0.36 1.08 -10.11
CA ASP A 102 -0.65 0.98 -11.17
C ASP A 102 -0.88 -0.48 -11.59
N TYR A 103 -2.10 -0.98 -11.35
CA TYR A 103 -2.56 -2.32 -11.72
C TYR A 103 -3.35 -2.34 -13.04
N SER A 104 -3.69 -1.18 -13.61
CA SER A 104 -4.53 -1.04 -14.81
C SER A 104 -3.94 -1.70 -16.04
N THR A 105 -2.62 -1.68 -16.15
CA THR A 105 -1.86 -2.19 -17.30
C THR A 105 -1.65 -3.70 -17.27
N THR A 106 -1.90 -4.35 -16.14
CA THR A 106 -1.36 -5.70 -15.85
C THR A 106 -2.42 -6.70 -15.40
N SER A 107 -3.63 -6.26 -15.02
CA SER A 107 -4.72 -7.17 -14.65
C SER A 107 -6.10 -6.62 -15.01
N ARG A 108 -6.84 -7.34 -15.88
CA ARG A 108 -8.25 -7.04 -16.19
C ARG A 108 -9.18 -7.16 -14.98
N VAL A 109 -8.78 -7.83 -13.90
CA VAL A 109 -9.61 -7.96 -12.68
C VAL A 109 -9.25 -6.87 -11.66
N ALA A 110 -7.98 -6.45 -11.61
CA ALA A 110 -7.50 -5.44 -10.67
C ALA A 110 -7.34 -4.03 -11.28
N HIS A 111 -7.77 -3.81 -12.52
CA HIS A 111 -7.64 -2.50 -13.21
C HIS A 111 -8.35 -1.33 -12.50
N MET A 112 -9.35 -1.66 -11.69
CA MET A 112 -10.11 -0.72 -10.87
C MET A 112 -9.39 -0.29 -9.59
N VAL A 113 -8.27 -0.94 -9.25
CA VAL A 113 -7.48 -0.67 -8.05
C VAL A 113 -6.33 0.29 -8.37
N ARG A 114 -6.20 1.33 -7.54
CA ARG A 114 -5.09 2.28 -7.55
C ARG A 114 -4.54 2.38 -6.15
N ASP A 115 -3.28 2.00 -5.95
CA ASP A 115 -2.62 2.26 -4.68
C ASP A 115 -1.66 3.44 -4.81
N GLU A 116 -1.65 4.31 -3.80
CA GLU A 116 -0.71 5.43 -3.73
C GLU A 116 0.09 5.29 -2.44
N VAL A 117 1.40 5.47 -2.49
CA VAL A 117 2.28 5.38 -1.32
C VAL A 117 3.17 6.60 -1.16
N ARG A 118 3.51 6.90 0.09
CA ARG A 118 4.40 7.98 0.50
C ARG A 118 5.32 7.52 1.62
N LEU A 119 6.53 8.07 1.64
CA LEU A 119 7.53 7.76 2.65
C LEU A 119 7.21 8.52 3.95
N VAL A 120 6.94 7.78 5.03
CA VAL A 120 6.60 8.37 6.34
C VAL A 120 7.75 8.29 7.34
N SER A 121 8.68 7.38 7.13
CA SER A 121 9.87 7.13 7.97
C SER A 121 10.87 6.31 7.14
N PRO A 122 12.17 6.26 7.50
CA PRO A 122 13.15 5.48 6.75
C PRO A 122 12.68 4.04 6.51
N SER A 123 12.59 3.66 5.23
CA SER A 123 12.11 2.35 4.79
C SER A 123 10.66 2.01 5.20
N LEU A 124 9.85 2.99 5.58
CA LEU A 124 8.44 2.80 5.93
C LEU A 124 7.57 3.73 5.09
N TYR A 125 6.67 3.12 4.34
CA TYR A 125 5.73 3.80 3.47
C TYR A 125 4.32 3.64 4.00
N LEU A 126 3.54 4.72 3.97
CA LEU A 126 2.10 4.70 4.18
C LEU A 126 1.42 4.75 2.82
N GLY A 127 0.48 3.85 2.62
CA GLY A 127 -0.27 3.69 1.40
C GLY A 127 -1.77 3.84 1.60
N VAL A 128 -2.43 4.33 0.55
CA VAL A 128 -3.89 4.41 0.44
C VAL A 128 -4.36 3.54 -0.72
N VAL A 129 -5.42 2.78 -0.50
CA VAL A 129 -6.07 1.93 -1.52
C VAL A 129 -7.30 2.65 -2.04
N TRP A 130 -7.36 2.78 -3.36
CA TRP A 130 -8.55 3.23 -4.08
C TRP A 130 -9.12 2.09 -4.92
N THR A 131 -10.44 1.98 -4.95
CA THR A 131 -11.16 1.06 -5.84
C THR A 131 -12.35 1.81 -6.42
N TRP A 132 -12.48 1.84 -7.76
CA TRP A 132 -13.53 2.62 -8.44
C TRP A 132 -13.59 4.10 -8.00
N ARG A 133 -12.41 4.74 -7.80
CA ARG A 133 -12.28 6.12 -7.26
C ARG A 133 -12.85 6.32 -5.85
N ARG A 134 -13.23 5.26 -5.14
CA ARG A 134 -13.59 5.29 -3.72
C ARG A 134 -12.40 4.84 -2.89
N ARG A 135 -12.14 5.56 -1.80
CA ARG A 135 -11.08 5.21 -0.86
C ARG A 135 -11.52 4.02 -0.01
N VAL A 136 -10.78 2.93 -0.06
CA VAL A 136 -11.12 1.67 0.63
C VAL A 136 -10.38 1.53 1.96
N GLY A 137 -9.19 2.09 2.08
CA GLY A 137 -8.45 2.08 3.34
C GLY A 137 -6.98 2.43 3.20
N TRP A 138 -6.25 2.18 4.29
CA TRP A 138 -4.82 2.43 4.38
C TRP A 138 -4.04 1.12 4.46
N PHE A 139 -2.75 1.18 4.18
CA PHE A 139 -1.80 0.09 4.40
C PHE A 139 -0.42 0.65 4.68
N ALA A 140 0.44 -0.12 5.33
CA ALA A 140 1.85 0.18 5.47
C ALA A 140 2.69 -0.79 4.63
N LEU A 141 3.78 -0.30 4.06
CA LEU A 141 4.83 -1.14 3.47
C LEU A 141 6.14 -0.85 4.17
N ARG A 142 6.84 -1.88 4.60
CA ARG A 142 8.21 -1.74 5.09
C ARG A 142 9.17 -2.23 4.02
N GLN A 143 10.08 -1.38 3.55
CA GLN A 143 11.14 -1.81 2.64
C GLN A 143 12.20 -2.57 3.45
N GLN A 144 12.44 -3.82 3.09
CA GLN A 144 13.63 -4.53 3.59
C GLN A 144 14.79 -4.20 2.67
N GLN A 145 15.91 -3.76 3.25
CA GLN A 145 17.15 -3.58 2.49
C GLN A 145 17.54 -4.93 1.84
N PRO A 146 18.06 -4.89 0.60
CA PRO A 146 18.52 -6.08 -0.10
C PRO A 146 19.66 -6.80 0.64
#